data_AF-A0A2X4U7N8-F1
#
_entry.id   AF-A0A2X4U7N8-F1
#
_cell.length_a   1.000
_cell.length_b   1.000
_cell.length_c   1.000
_cell.angle_alpha   90.00
_cell.angle_beta   90.00
_cell.angle_gamma   90.00
#
_symmetry.space_group_name_H-M   'P 1'
#
loop_
_entity.id
_entity.type
_entity.pdbx_description
1 polymer ?
#
loop_
_entity_poly.entity_id
_entity_poly.type
_entity_poly.pdbx_seq_one_letter_code
_entity_poly.pdbx_strand_id
1 'polypeptide(L)' 'MLFAHWLGQREIPDPYGKSHEAFEFVYRLLADGAEKWAQALNR' A
#
# COMPACT_ATOMS: atom_id res chain seq x y z
N MET A 1 3.50 -10.30 -8.52
CA MET A 1 2.67 -10.07 -7.32
C MET A 1 2.59 -8.57 -7.08
N LEU A 2 1.41 -8.03 -6.77
CA LEU A 2 1.23 -6.60 -6.46
C LEU A 2 1.49 -6.35 -4.97
N PHE A 3 1.98 -5.16 -4.61
CA PHE A 3 2.27 -4.82 -3.22
C PHE A 3 1.01 -4.90 -2.34
N ALA A 4 -0.12 -4.44 -2.86
CA ALA A 4 -1.42 -4.51 -2.19
C ALA A 4 -2.19 -5.83 -2.43
N HIS A 5 -1.50 -6.93 -2.76
CA HIS A 5 -2.15 -8.23 -3.00
C HIS A 5 -3.03 -8.67 -1.81
N TRP A 6 -2.52 -8.51 -0.58
CA TRP A 6 -3.22 -8.86 0.65
C TRP A 6 -4.26 -7.82 1.10
N LEU A 7 -4.37 -6.69 0.40
CA LEU A 7 -5.34 -5.62 0.66
C LEU A 7 -6.61 -5.75 -0.20
N GLY A 8 -6.93 -6.97 -0.65
CA GLY A 8 -8.11 -7.24 -1.48
C GLY A 8 -7.93 -6.81 -2.93
N GLN A 9 -6.73 -6.99 -3.48
CA GLN A 9 -6.38 -6.59 -4.85
C GLN A 9 -6.62 -5.10 -5.15
N ARG A 10 -6.48 -4.24 -4.14
CA ARG A 10 -6.55 -2.79 -4.35
C ARG A 10 -5.34 -2.31 -5.14
N GLU A 11 -5.54 -1.44 -6.12
CA GLU A 11 -4.45 -0.73 -6.77
C GLU A 11 -3.99 0.44 -5.88
N ILE A 12 -2.67 0.62 -5.80
CA ILE A 12 -2.07 1.78 -5.11
C ILE A 12 -1.98 2.90 -6.15
N PRO A 13 -2.70 4.03 -5.98
CA PRO A 13 -2.64 5.12 -6.95
C PRO A 13 -1.26 5.80 -6.91
N ASP A 14 -0.78 6.26 -8.06
CA ASP A 14 0.46 7.04 -8.14
C ASP A 14 0.23 8.47 -7.59
N PRO A 15 0.93 8.88 -6.51
CA PRO A 15 0.78 10.22 -5.94
C PRO A 15 1.56 11.30 -6.72
N TYR A 16 2.36 10.95 -7.72
CA TYR A 16 3.20 11.91 -8.43
C TYR A 16 2.37 13.05 -9.07
N GLY A 17 2.75 14.29 -8.78
CA GLY A 17 2.05 15.49 -9.24
C GLY A 17 0.71 15.76 -8.54
N LYS A 18 0.41 15.08 -7.42
CA LYS A 18 -0.80 15.31 -6.61
C LYS A 18 -0.50 16.12 -5.34
N SER A 19 -1.56 16.46 -4.60
CA SER A 19 -1.47 17.16 -3.32
C SER A 19 -0.81 16.28 -2.25
N HIS A 20 -0.33 16.91 -1.18
CA HIS A 20 0.27 16.21 -0.03
C HIS A 20 -0.68 15.17 0.59
N GLU A 21 -1.99 15.44 0.62
CA GLU A 21 -3.00 14.48 1.09
C GLU A 21 -3.03 13.19 0.25
N ALA A 22 -2.76 13.26 -1.05
CA ALA A 22 -2.67 12.07 -1.89
C ALA A 22 -1.44 11.22 -1.53
N PHE A 23 -0.32 11.86 -1.17
CA PHE A 23 0.86 11.15 -0.67
C PHE A 23 0.57 10.46 0.68
N GLU A 24 -0.10 11.14 1.61
CA GLU A 24 -0.53 10.57 2.89
C GLU A 24 -1.45 9.36 2.71
N PHE A 25 -2.41 9.44 1.78
CA PHE A 25 -3.30 8.33 1.46
C PHE A 25 -2.52 7.12 0.92
N VAL A 26 -1.60 7.34 -0.02
CA VAL A 26 -0.76 6.28 -0.59
C VAL A 26 0.16 5.69 0.47
N TYR A 27 0.72 6.51 1.36
CA TYR A 27 1.58 6.04 2.44
C TYR A 27 0.84 5.09 3.38
N ARG A 28 -0.40 5.41 3.76
CA ARG A 28 -1.24 4.51 4.58
C ARG A 28 -1.49 3.17 3.88
N LEU A 29 -1.81 3.19 2.59
CA LEU A 29 -1.99 1.96 1.81
C LEU A 29 -0.71 1.11 1.75
N LEU A 30 0.46 1.74 1.64
CA LEU A 30 1.75 1.06 1.67
C LEU A 30 2.04 0.49 3.06
N ALA A 31 1.76 1.21 4.14
CA ALA A 31 1.95 0.72 5.50
C ALA A 31 1.11 -0.54 5.77
N ASP A 32 -0.19 -0.50 5.44
CA ASP A 32 -1.09 -1.65 5.60
C ASP A 32 -0.63 -2.85 4.76
N GLY A 33 -0.15 -2.60 3.54
CA GLY A 33 0.37 -3.64 2.65
C GLY A 33 1.63 -4.28 3.20
N ALA A 34 2.56 -3.47 3.71
CA ALA A 34 3.81 -3.93 4.30
C ALA A 34 3.57 -4.80 5.53
N GLU A 35 2.63 -4.43 6.40
CA GLU A 35 2.30 -5.21 7.59
C GLU A 35 1.76 -6.60 7.23
N LYS A 36 0.86 -6.67 6.24
CA LYS A 36 0.34 -7.96 5.77
C LYS A 36 1.42 -8.83 5.13
N TRP A 37 2.34 -8.22 4.38
CA TRP A 37 3.50 -8.93 3.83
C TRP A 37 4.43 -9.43 4.93
N ALA A 38 4.70 -8.63 5.96
CA ALA A 38 5.51 -9.05 7.09
C ALA A 38 4.88 -10.24 7.82
N GLN A 39 3.56 -10.24 8.02
CA GLN A 39 2.83 -11.38 8.60
C GLN A 39 2.88 -12.61 7.70
N ALA A 40 2.74 -12.45 6.38
CA ALA A 40 2.75 -13.56 5.43
C ALA A 40 4.14 -14.20 5.28
N LEU A 41 5.21 -13.40 5.34
CA LEU A 41 6.61 -13.85 5.20
C LEU A 41 7.19 -14.40 6.49
N ASN A 42 6.66 -14.01 7.65
CA ASN A 42 7.11 -14.48 8.96
C ASN A 42 6.35 -15.74 9.43
N ARG A 43 5.79 -16.52 8.50
CA ARG A 43 4.96 -17.71 8.77
C ARG A 43 5.61 -18.98 8.22
#